data_AF-A0A2P4QHY9-F1
#
_entry.id   AF-A0A2P4QHY9-F1
#
_cell.length_a   1.000
_cell.length_b   1.000
_cell.length_c   1.000
_cell.angle_alpha   90.00
_cell.angle_beta   90.00
_cell.angle_gamma   90.00
#
_symmetry.space_group_name_H-M   'P 1'
#
loop_
_entity.id
_entity.type
_entity.pdbx_description
1 polymer ?
#
loop_
_entity_poly.entity_id
_entity_poly.type
_entity_poly.pdbx_seq_one_letter_code
_entity_poly.pdbx_strand_id
1 'polypeptide(L)'
;MAPEILRKKSYTPASDIYSFSMIMWEFTSGIPPFSHKAHDHHLILSICKEGRRPEIIKNTPKCYIDLMKKCWDLDPSNRPTIIMLEYTISEWIRCINEYYEINRDGKYKF
;
A
#
# COMPACT_ATOMS: atom_id res chain seq x y z
N MET A 1 2.21 1.02 11.17
CA MET A 1 1.45 -0.02 11.91
C MET A 1 -0.05 0.23 11.73
N ALA A 2 -0.85 -0.84 11.75
CA ALA A 2 -2.30 -0.73 11.61
C ALA A 2 -2.95 0.01 12.80
N PRO A 3 -4.03 0.79 12.59
CA PRO A 3 -4.69 1.57 13.65
C PRO A 3 -5.17 0.73 14.83
N GLU A 4 -5.64 -0.49 14.60
CA GLU A 4 -6.07 -1.39 15.66
C GLU A 4 -4.91 -1.86 16.54
N ILE A 5 -3.73 -2.11 15.96
CA ILE A 5 -2.51 -2.49 16.69
C ILE A 5 -1.99 -1.31 17.51
N LEU A 6 -1.99 -0.10 16.93
CA LEU A 6 -1.63 1.12 17.65
C LEU A 6 -2.55 1.39 18.85
N ARG A 7 -3.81 0.94 18.79
CA ARG A 7 -4.78 0.98 19.89
C ARG A 7 -4.66 -0.21 20.86
N LYS A 8 -3.61 -1.03 20.74
CA LYS A 8 -3.39 -2.24 21.54
C LYS A 8 -4.52 -3.28 21.46
N LYS A 9 -5.23 -3.32 20.32
CA LYS A 9 -6.16 -4.43 20.02
C LYS A 9 -5.40 -5.63 19.46
N SER A 10 -6.09 -6.76 19.38
CA SER A 10 -5.52 -8.00 18.84
C SER A 10 -5.03 -7.84 17.41
N TYR A 11 -3.90 -8.48 17.15
CA TYR A 11 -3.38 -8.64 15.80
C TYR A 11 -4.24 -9.59 14.97
N THR A 12 -4.35 -9.29 13.68
CA THR A 12 -5.12 -10.06 12.72
C THR A 12 -4.40 -10.06 11.37
N PRO A 13 -4.71 -11.00 10.46
CA PRO A 13 -4.21 -10.94 9.08
C PRO A 13 -4.55 -9.61 8.38
N ALA A 14 -5.67 -8.96 8.70
CA ALA A 14 -6.01 -7.65 8.16
C ALA A 14 -5.01 -6.55 8.60
N SER A 15 -4.34 -6.72 9.74
CA SER A 15 -3.28 -5.83 10.21
C SER A 15 -1.99 -5.98 9.39
N ASP A 16 -1.71 -7.18 8.85
CA ASP A 16 -0.62 -7.38 7.89
C ASP A 16 -0.92 -6.70 6.57
N ILE A 17 -2.15 -6.83 6.07
CA ILE A 17 -2.59 -6.16 4.83
C ILE A 17 -2.42 -4.65 4.94
N TYR A 18 -2.75 -4.08 6.10
CA TYR A 18 -2.44 -2.68 6.37
C TYR A 18 -0.94 -2.41 6.32
N SER A 19 -0.12 -3.24 6.95
CA SER A 19 1.33 -3.04 6.95
C SER A 19 1.93 -3.17 5.54
N PHE A 20 1.38 -4.06 4.71
CA PHE A 20 1.74 -4.19 3.30
C PHE A 20 1.47 -2.91 2.51
N SER A 21 0.38 -2.19 2.78
CA SER A 21 0.12 -0.88 2.16
C SER A 21 1.21 0.16 2.46
N MET A 22 1.87 0.06 3.63
CA MET A 22 2.96 0.97 3.99
C MET A 22 4.21 0.64 3.17
N ILE A 23 4.47 -0.64 2.90
CA ILE A 23 5.52 -1.10 1.99
C ILE A 23 5.22 -0.66 0.56
N MET A 24 3.96 -0.80 0.12
CA MET A 24 3.52 -0.30 -1.18
C MET A 24 3.80 1.21 -1.32
N TRP A 25 3.45 1.98 -0.30
CA TRP A 25 3.72 3.42 -0.29
C TRP A 25 5.24 3.73 -0.30
N GLU A 26 6.02 3.00 0.48
CA GLU A 26 7.48 3.12 0.51
C GLU A 26 8.10 2.86 -0.87
N PHE A 27 7.62 1.86 -1.63
CA PHE A 27 8.08 1.64 -3.00
C PHE A 27 7.79 2.81 -3.94
N THR A 28 6.68 3.52 -3.75
CA THR A 28 6.35 4.68 -4.60
C THR A 28 7.14 5.93 -4.24
N SER A 29 7.51 6.09 -2.96
CA SER A 29 8.15 7.29 -2.45
C SER A 29 9.67 7.19 -2.31
N GLY A 30 10.20 5.96 -2.20
CA GLY A 30 11.61 5.70 -1.90
C GLY A 30 12.03 6.04 -0.47
N ILE A 31 11.10 6.35 0.43
CA ILE A 31 11.39 6.74 1.82
C ILE A 31 10.40 6.10 2.80
N PRO A 32 10.76 5.98 4.10
CA PRO A 32 9.84 5.46 5.10
C PRO A 32 8.57 6.31 5.26
N PRO A 33 7.40 5.69 5.49
CA PRO A 33 6.13 6.40 5.71
C PRO A 33 6.23 7.30 6.95
N PHE A 34 5.78 8.55 6.79
CA PHE A 34 5.83 9.60 7.82
C PHE A 34 7.24 9.98 8.30
N SER A 35 8.28 9.73 7.50
CA SER A 35 9.68 10.10 7.80
C SER A 35 9.91 11.56 8.21
N HIS A 36 9.00 12.47 7.81
CA HIS A 36 9.03 13.89 8.15
C HIS A 36 8.27 14.26 9.44
N LYS A 37 7.78 13.27 10.21
CA LYS A 37 7.04 13.48 11.47
C LYS A 37 7.72 12.74 12.61
N ALA A 38 7.58 13.28 13.83
CA ALA A 38 7.94 12.55 15.03
C ALA A 38 7.01 11.33 15.21
N HIS A 39 7.56 10.19 15.57
CA HIS A 39 6.81 8.95 15.81
C HIS A 39 6.30 8.92 17.25
N ASP A 40 5.40 9.85 17.56
CA ASP A 40 4.88 10.10 18.90
C ASP A 40 3.37 9.80 19.02
N HIS A 41 2.82 10.11 20.19
CA HIS A 41 1.39 9.92 20.46
C HIS A 41 0.49 10.78 19.56
N HIS A 42 0.96 11.96 19.10
CA HIS A 42 0.19 12.81 18.19
C HIS A 42 0.05 12.15 16.81
N LEU A 43 1.13 11.55 16.30
CA LEU A 43 1.06 10.79 15.05
C LEU A 43 0.08 9.61 15.18
N ILE A 44 0.16 8.86 16.28
CA ILE A 44 -0.77 7.75 16.55
C ILE A 44 -2.22 8.24 16.56
N LEU A 45 -2.52 9.35 17.23
CA LEU A 45 -3.87 9.92 17.26
C LEU A 45 -4.35 10.31 15.86
N SER A 46 -3.49 10.95 15.05
CA SER A 46 -3.87 11.34 13.69
C SER A 46 -4.15 10.14 12.78
N ILE A 47 -3.37 9.06 12.89
CA ILE A 47 -3.58 7.83 12.11
C ILE A 47 -4.89 7.14 12.54
N CYS A 48 -5.10 7.03 13.85
CA CYS A 48 -6.21 6.29 14.43
C CYS A 48 -7.54 7.06 14.39
N LYS A 49 -7.56 8.33 14.75
CA LYS A 49 -8.81 9.11 14.88
C LYS A 49 -9.15 9.89 13.62
N GLU A 50 -8.16 10.55 13.03
CA GLU A 50 -8.38 11.40 11.85
C GLU A 50 -8.24 10.63 10.54
N GLY A 51 -7.78 9.38 10.59
CA GLY A 51 -7.56 8.57 9.39
C GLY A 51 -6.39 9.07 8.55
N ARG A 52 -5.42 9.79 9.13
CA ARG A 52 -4.25 10.30 8.41
C ARG A 52 -3.51 9.15 7.71
N ARG A 53 -3.12 9.39 6.46
CA ARG A 53 -2.29 8.50 5.62
C ARG A 53 -1.13 9.28 5.00
N PRO A 54 -0.05 8.60 4.57
CA PRO A 54 0.99 9.24 3.78
C PRO A 54 0.43 9.87 2.49
N GLU A 55 1.07 10.93 2.01
CA GLU A 55 0.65 11.63 0.79
C GLU A 55 0.86 10.76 -0.45
N ILE A 56 -0.08 10.77 -1.38
CA ILE A 56 0.04 10.00 -2.62
C ILE A 56 1.10 10.64 -3.52
N ILE A 57 2.13 9.86 -3.88
CA ILE A 57 3.23 10.34 -4.70
C ILE A 57 2.74 10.57 -6.13
N LYS A 58 3.09 11.73 -6.69
CA LYS A 58 2.77 12.09 -8.08
C LYS A 58 3.27 11.01 -9.04
N ASN A 59 2.50 10.75 -10.10
CA ASN A 59 2.78 9.72 -11.12
C ASN A 59 2.65 8.25 -10.63
N THR A 60 2.21 8.01 -9.39
CA THR A 60 1.83 6.65 -8.99
C THR A 60 0.64 6.18 -9.83
N PRO A 61 0.71 4.98 -10.46
CA PRO A 61 -0.40 4.46 -11.26
C PRO A 61 -1.69 4.35 -10.46
N LYS A 62 -2.83 4.70 -11.08
CA LYS A 62 -4.15 4.71 -10.42
C LYS A 62 -4.50 3.35 -9.81
N CYS A 63 -4.27 2.25 -10.52
CA CYS A 63 -4.54 0.89 -10.00
C CYS A 63 -3.76 0.59 -8.71
N TYR A 64 -2.52 1.07 -8.64
CA TYR A 64 -1.66 0.93 -7.46
C TYR A 64 -2.17 1.76 -6.29
N ILE A 65 -2.55 3.01 -6.54
CA ILE A 65 -3.17 3.89 -5.54
C ILE A 65 -4.45 3.25 -4.98
N ASP A 66 -5.32 2.75 -5.86
CA ASP A 66 -6.60 2.18 -5.46
C ASP A 66 -6.42 0.91 -4.61
N LEU A 67 -5.49 0.02 -4.98
CA LEU A 67 -5.16 -1.17 -4.18
C LEU A 67 -4.52 -0.80 -2.84
N MET A 68 -3.54 0.10 -2.85
CA MET A 68 -2.89 0.61 -1.63
C MET A 68 -3.93 1.21 -0.68
N LYS A 69 -4.88 1.98 -1.22
CA LYS A 69 -5.97 2.58 -0.45
C LYS A 69 -6.90 1.56 0.19
N LYS A 70 -7.26 0.50 -0.54
CA LYS A 70 -8.03 -0.62 0.02
C LYS A 70 -7.27 -1.33 1.14
N CYS A 71 -5.95 -1.51 0.99
CA CYS A 71 -5.13 -2.18 1.99
C CYS A 71 -5.01 -1.39 3.30
N TRP A 72 -4.99 -0.04 3.25
CA TRP A 72 -4.88 0.81 4.44
C TRP A 72 -6.20 1.35 4.99
N ASP A 73 -7.32 0.71 4.64
CA ASP A 73 -8.64 1.13 5.11
C ASP A 73 -8.68 1.17 6.65
N LEU A 74 -9.41 2.14 7.19
CA LEU A 74 -9.54 2.29 8.63
C LEU A 74 -10.27 1.10 9.26
N ASP A 75 -11.29 0.57 8.56
CA ASP A 75 -11.99 -0.64 8.95
C ASP A 75 -11.23 -1.87 8.42
N PRO A 76 -10.74 -2.76 9.31
CA PRO A 76 -10.07 -3.99 8.89
C PRO A 76 -10.91 -4.90 7.99
N SER A 77 -12.25 -4.83 8.07
CA SER A 77 -13.15 -5.67 7.27
C SER A 77 -13.25 -5.24 5.80
N ASN A 78 -12.93 -3.99 5.49
CA ASN A 78 -12.88 -3.46 4.12
C ASN A 78 -11.58 -3.82 3.39
N ARG A 79 -10.58 -4.30 4.12
CA ARG A 79 -9.27 -4.64 3.55
C ARG A 79 -9.36 -5.96 2.78
N PRO A 80 -8.64 -6.09 1.65
CA PRO A 80 -8.62 -7.34 0.90
C PRO A 80 -7.98 -8.46 1.74
N THR A 81 -8.31 -9.70 1.42
CA THR A 81 -7.56 -10.85 1.94
C THR A 81 -6.22 -10.97 1.22
N ILE A 82 -5.30 -11.75 1.79
CA ILE A 82 -4.01 -12.03 1.13
C ILE A 82 -4.20 -12.71 -0.24
N ILE A 83 -5.25 -13.53 -0.39
CA ILE A 83 -5.57 -14.20 -1.66
C ILE A 83 -6.01 -13.18 -2.71
N MET A 84 -6.87 -12.22 -2.35
CA MET A 84 -7.29 -11.16 -3.29
C MET A 84 -6.13 -10.25 -3.68
N LEU A 85 -5.24 -9.97 -2.73
CA LEU A 85 -4.04 -9.16 -2.95
C LEU A 85 -3.06 -9.85 -3.89
N GLU A 86 -2.73 -11.12 -3.63
CA GLU A 86 -1.86 -11.95 -4.47
C GLU A 86 -2.43 -12.03 -5.89
N TYR A 87 -3.72 -12.37 -6.04
CA TYR A 87 -4.36 -12.44 -7.34
C TYR A 87 -4.24 -11.14 -8.14
N THR A 88 -4.48 -9.99 -7.49
CA THR A 88 -4.40 -8.68 -8.14
C THR A 88 -2.98 -8.38 -8.64
N ILE A 89 -1.97 -8.65 -7.81
CA ILE A 89 -0.56 -8.41 -8.14
C ILE A 89 -0.09 -9.36 -9.25
N SER A 90 -0.46 -10.64 -9.16
CA SER A 90 -0.13 -11.66 -10.16
C SER A 90 -0.72 -11.32 -11.53
N GLU A 91 -1.95 -10.82 -11.57
CA GLU A 91 -2.57 -10.34 -12.82
C GLU A 91 -1.84 -9.12 -13.40
N TRP A 92 -1.38 -8.18 -12.58
CA TRP A 92 -0.56 -7.07 -13.06
C TRP A 92 0.77 -7.54 -13.64
N ILE A 93 1.46 -8.45 -12.96
CA ILE A 93 2.72 -9.03 -13.44
C ILE A 93 2.51 -9.75 -14.78
N ARG A 94 1.42 -10.52 -14.91
CA ARG A 94 1.06 -11.20 -16.15
C ARG A 94 0.87 -10.20 -17.29
N CYS A 95 0.06 -9.16 -17.10
CA CYS A 95 -0.18 -8.13 -18.12
C CYS A 95 1.11 -7.38 -18.52
N ILE A 96 1.98 -7.09 -17.54
CA ILE A 96 3.27 -6.42 -17.79
C ILE A 96 4.18 -7.34 -18.62
N ASN A 97 4.27 -8.62 -18.27
CA ASN A 97 5.08 -9.59 -19.01
C ASN A 97 4.57 -9.77 -20.44
N GLU A 98 3.26 -9.90 -20.63
CA GLU A 98 2.65 -9.98 -21.96
C GLU A 98 2.95 -8.74 -22.81
N TYR A 99 2.89 -7.54 -22.21
CA TYR A 99 3.26 -6.30 -22.89
C TYR A 99 4.73 -6.33 -23.35
N TYR A 100 5.66 -6.76 -22.51
CA TYR A 100 7.07 -6.82 -22.89
C TYR A 100 7.38 -7.89 -23.94
N GLU A 101 6.70 -9.04 -23.90
CA GLU A 101 6.88 -10.09 -24.93
C GLU A 101 6.34 -9.65 -26.30
N ILE A 102 5.19 -8.94 -26.33
CA ILE A 102 4.61 -8.44 -27.59
C ILE A 102 5.48 -7.31 -28.19
N ASN A 103 6.05 -6.44 -27.36
CA ASN A 103 6.78 -5.25 -27.82
C ASN A 103 8.30 -5.47 -27.86
N ARG A 104 8.75 -6.73 -27.94
CA ARG A 104 10.17 -7.13 -27.88
C ARG A 104 10.93 -6.78 -29.17
N ASP A 105 10.85 -5.53 -29.61
CA ASP A 105 11.44 -5.03 -30.86
C ASP A 105 12.90 -4.58 -30.68
N GLY A 106 13.51 -4.85 -29.52
CA GLY A 106 14.92 -4.51 -29.23
C GLY A 106 15.22 -3.01 -29.13
N LYS A 107 14.21 -2.13 -29.10
CA LYS A 107 14.35 -0.66 -29.10
C LYS A 107 13.84 0.02 -27.82
N TYR A 108 14.03 -0.59 -26.66
CA TYR A 108 13.77 0.13 -25.40
C TYR A 108 14.89 1.16 -25.16
N LYS A 109 14.60 2.44 -25.43
CA LYS A 109 15.39 3.55 -24.90
C LYS A 109 14.76 3.96 -23.57
N PHE A 110 15.47 3.68 -22.48
CA PHE A 110 15.20 4.28 -21.17
C PHE A 110 15.64 5.75 -21.17
#